data_AF-A0A7X9BH81-F1
#
_entry.id   AF-A0A7X9BH81-F1
#
_cell.length_a   1.000
_cell.length_b   1.000
_cell.length_c   1.000
_cell.angle_alpha   90.00
_cell.angle_beta   90.00
_cell.angle_gamma   90.00
#
_symmetry.space_group_name_H-M   'P 1'
#
loop_
_entity.id
_entity.type
_entity.pdbx_description
1 polymer ?
#
loop_
_entity_poly.entity_id
_entity_poly.type
_entity_poly.pdbx_seq_one_letter_code
_entity_poly.pdbx_strand_id
1 'polypeptide(L)'
;MVRLRLDLAYDGGAFYGWARQPTLRTVQGELEQALHTILRVPADDPDEPLRLTVAGRTDTGVHALHQVCHLDVGEATLERCVGHMSVPAPEALFRRLSRMVPDDIA
;
A
#
# COMPACT_ATOMS: atom_id res chain seq x y z
N MET A 1 -17.14 -2.25 -5.64
CA MET A 1 -16.01 -1.94 -4.72
C MET A 1 -15.49 -3.26 -4.21
N VAL A 2 -14.18 -3.40 -4.09
CA VAL A 2 -13.52 -4.61 -3.60
C VAL A 2 -12.63 -4.26 -2.41
N ARG A 3 -12.63 -5.12 -1.39
CA ARG A 3 -11.71 -5.02 -0.26
C ARG A 3 -10.49 -5.90 -0.51
N LEU A 4 -9.31 -5.28 -0.51
CA LEU A 4 -8.05 -5.98 -0.67
C LEU A 4 -7.38 -6.12 0.69
N ARG A 5 -6.99 -7.36 1.05
CA ARG A 5 -6.10 -7.63 2.18
C ARG A 5 -4.67 -7.70 1.67
N LEU A 6 -3.77 -7.00 2.34
CA LEU A 6 -2.33 -7.08 2.13
C LEU A 6 -1.71 -7.74 3.36
N ASP A 7 -0.94 -8.81 3.12
CA ASP A 7 0.03 -9.34 4.09
C ASP A 7 1.40 -8.83 3.67
N LEU A 8 2.14 -8.26 4.61
CA LEU A 8 3.46 -7.71 4.35
C LEU A 8 4.40 -7.86 5.55
N ALA A 9 5.68 -7.79 5.25
CA ALA A 9 6.77 -7.64 6.20
C ALA A 9 7.47 -6.29 5.99
N TYR A 10 8.16 -5.80 7.01
CA TYR A 10 9.05 -4.66 6.85
C TYR A 10 10.15 -4.62 7.91
N ASP A 11 11.30 -4.11 7.50
CA ASP A 11 12.34 -3.66 8.40
C ASP A 11 12.02 -2.23 8.86
N GLY A 12 11.61 -2.10 10.13
CA GLY A 12 11.21 -0.83 10.72
C GLY A 12 12.35 0.18 10.92
N GLY A 13 13.62 -0.19 10.76
CA GLY A 13 14.77 0.62 11.18
C GLY A 13 14.82 2.03 10.60
N ALA A 14 14.32 2.21 9.37
CA ALA A 14 14.28 3.50 8.67
C ALA A 14 12.89 4.17 8.67
N PHE A 15 11.95 3.68 9.47
CA PHE A 15 10.57 4.17 9.53
C PHE A 15 10.22 4.78 10.89
N TYR A 16 9.50 5.90 10.85
CA TYR A 16 8.87 6.55 12.00
C TYR A 16 7.53 5.87 12.37
N GLY A 17 7.55 4.54 12.36
CA GLY A 17 6.42 3.68 12.67
C GLY A 17 5.50 3.43 11.48
N TRP A 18 4.38 2.76 11.77
CA TRP A 18 3.38 2.42 10.77
C TRP A 18 2.66 3.65 10.21
N ALA A 19 2.07 4.47 11.07
CA ALA A 19 1.01 5.40 10.70
C ALA A 19 1.55 6.63 9.98
N ARG A 20 0.87 7.02 8.88
CA ARG A 20 1.24 8.18 8.05
C ARG A 20 1.39 9.47 8.88
N GLN A 21 2.46 10.20 8.62
CA GLN A 21 2.73 11.53 9.18
C GLN A 21 3.20 12.48 8.07
N PRO A 22 2.92 13.80 8.13
CA PRO A 22 3.15 14.71 7.00
C PRO A 22 4.59 14.80 6.49
N THR A 23 5.58 14.67 7.37
CA THR A 23 7.00 14.94 7.05
C THR A 23 7.92 13.75 7.31
N LEU A 24 7.37 12.64 7.81
CA LEU A 24 8.15 11.50 8.26
C LEU A 24 7.86 10.28 7.39
N ARG A 25 8.93 9.55 7.08
CA ARG A 25 8.84 8.29 6.35
C ARG A 25 8.20 7.23 7.24
N THR A 26 7.11 6.63 6.77
CA THR A 26 6.28 5.68 7.52
C THR A 26 5.81 4.58 6.59
N VAL A 27 5.56 3.38 7.11
CA VAL A 27 5.18 2.23 6.27
C VAL A 27 3.86 2.49 5.53
N GLN A 28 2.85 3.02 6.23
CA GLN A 28 1.58 3.40 5.60
C GLN A 28 1.78 4.46 4.50
N GLY A 29 2.65 5.45 4.74
CA GLY A 29 2.93 6.51 3.78
C GLY A 29 3.52 5.98 2.46
N GLU A 30 4.51 5.09 2.54
CA GLU A 30 5.13 4.46 1.35
C GLU A 30 4.11 3.61 0.58
N LEU A 31 3.33 2.78 1.28
CA LEU A 31 2.33 1.94 0.64
C LEU A 31 1.25 2.76 -0.05
N GLU A 32 0.69 3.78 0.62
CA GLU A 32 -0.33 4.66 0.05
C GLU A 32 0.23 5.42 -1.17
N GLN A 33 1.47 5.93 -1.09
CA GLN A 33 2.12 6.59 -2.23
C GLN A 33 2.28 5.66 -3.43
N ALA A 34 2.71 4.41 -3.21
CA ALA A 34 2.80 3.40 -4.26
C ALA A 34 1.43 3.08 -4.85
N LEU A 35 0.40 2.93 -4.01
CA LEU A 35 -0.98 2.67 -4.44
C LEU A 35 -1.53 3.79 -5.33
N HIS A 36 -1.41 5.05 -4.91
CA HIS A 36 -1.83 6.22 -5.72
C HIS A 36 -1.13 6.26 -7.08
N THR A 37 0.18 5.95 -7.09
CA THR A 37 0.98 5.92 -8.32
C THR A 37 0.55 4.79 -9.26
N ILE A 38 0.38 3.57 -8.74
CA ILE A 38 0.02 2.38 -9.53
C ILE A 38 -1.39 2.49 -10.09
N LEU A 39 -2.34 2.94 -9.26
CA LEU A 39 -3.76 3.02 -9.60
C LEU A 39 -4.12 4.33 -10.32
N ARG A 40 -3.17 5.26 -10.45
CA ARG A 40 -3.34 6.56 -11.12
C ARG A 40 -4.50 7.34 -10.49
N VAL A 41 -4.47 7.44 -9.17
CA VAL A 41 -5.46 8.18 -8.37
C VAL A 41 -4.75 9.34 -7.69
N PRO A 42 -5.22 10.59 -7.82
CA PRO A 42 -4.66 11.72 -7.08
C PRO A 42 -4.63 11.44 -5.56
N ALA A 43 -3.58 11.90 -4.87
CA ALA A 43 -3.42 11.65 -3.44
C ALA A 43 -4.49 12.34 -2.57
N ASP A 44 -5.18 13.32 -3.13
CA ASP A 44 -6.22 14.15 -2.53
C ASP A 44 -7.62 13.84 -3.10
N ASP A 45 -7.78 12.73 -3.82
CA ASP A 45 -9.09 12.29 -4.34
C ASP A 45 -10.04 11.93 -3.18
N PRO A 46 -11.17 12.65 -3.02
CA PRO A 46 -12.09 12.41 -1.90
C PRO A 46 -12.95 11.16 -2.10
N ASP A 47 -13.13 10.70 -3.33
CA ASP A 47 -13.99 9.56 -3.67
C ASP A 47 -13.21 8.24 -3.65
N GLU A 48 -11.90 8.29 -3.92
CA GLU A 48 -11.00 7.14 -3.93
C GLU A 48 -9.71 7.42 -3.10
N PRO A 49 -9.80 7.52 -1.77
CA PRO A 49 -8.70 7.98 -0.93
C PRO A 49 -7.55 6.96 -0.76
N LEU A 50 -7.73 5.72 -1.24
CA LEU A 50 -6.77 4.60 -1.15
C LEU A 50 -6.15 4.41 0.25
N ARG A 51 -6.91 4.68 1.30
CA ARG A 51 -6.42 4.72 2.68
C ARG A 51 -6.37 3.35 3.33
N LEU A 52 -5.23 3.03 3.95
CA LEU A 52 -5.02 1.74 4.61
C LEU A 52 -5.56 1.73 6.05
N THR A 53 -6.23 0.62 6.41
CA THR A 53 -6.56 0.24 7.78
C THR A 53 -5.72 -0.96 8.19
N VAL A 54 -4.97 -0.84 9.28
CA VAL A 54 -4.01 -1.86 9.75
C VAL A 54 -4.57 -2.67 10.92
N ALA A 55 -4.13 -3.92 11.06
CA ALA A 55 -4.45 -4.78 12.19
C ALA A 55 -3.84 -4.27 13.51
N GLY A 56 -2.59 -3.78 13.48
CA GLY A 56 -1.92 -3.18 14.63
C GLY A 56 -0.89 -2.13 14.21
N ARG A 57 -0.89 -0.98 14.89
CA ARG A 57 0.15 0.03 14.69
C ARG A 57 1.46 -0.44 15.32
N THR A 58 2.57 -0.20 14.62
CA THR A 58 3.92 -0.32 15.19
C THR A 58 4.53 1.06 15.40
N ASP A 59 5.33 1.19 16.46
CA ASP A 59 6.08 2.40 16.75
C ASP A 59 7.34 2.52 15.88
N THR A 60 8.02 3.67 15.96
CA THR A 60 9.28 3.94 15.27
C THR A 60 10.31 2.84 15.50
N GLY A 61 10.95 2.38 14.42
CA GLY A 61 11.98 1.35 14.49
C GLY A 61 11.48 -0.09 14.63
N VAL A 62 10.18 -0.32 14.90
CA VAL A 62 9.64 -1.67 15.10
C VAL A 62 9.44 -2.38 13.77
N HIS A 63 9.93 -3.62 13.67
CA HIS A 63 9.79 -4.49 12.50
C HIS A 63 8.49 -5.31 12.55
N ALA A 64 8.08 -5.86 11.41
CA ALA A 64 7.00 -6.83 11.34
C ALA A 64 7.28 -7.92 10.30
N LEU A 65 6.90 -9.16 10.60
CA LEU A 65 6.98 -10.29 9.64
C LEU A 65 5.65 -10.60 8.95
N HIS A 66 4.53 -10.31 9.61
CA HIS A 66 3.17 -10.63 9.14
C HIS A 66 2.21 -9.51 9.50
N GLN A 67 2.55 -8.27 9.16
CA GLN A 67 1.61 -7.16 9.31
C GLN A 67 0.48 -7.34 8.30
N VAL A 68 -0.74 -7.05 8.75
CA VAL A 68 -1.93 -7.11 7.89
C VAL A 68 -2.55 -5.73 7.81
N CYS A 69 -2.85 -5.31 6.59
CA CYS A 69 -3.71 -4.14 6.36
C CYS A 69 -4.72 -4.42 5.25
N HIS A 70 -5.71 -3.55 5.14
CA HIS A 70 -6.66 -3.57 4.04
C HIS A 70 -7.02 -2.17 3.57
N LEU A 71 -7.54 -2.11 2.35
CA LEU A 71 -8.22 -0.95 1.78
C LEU A 71 -9.41 -1.41 0.95
N ASP A 72 -10.38 -0.51 0.82
CA ASP A 72 -11.44 -0.62 -0.17
C ASP A 72 -11.03 0.16 -1.43
N VAL A 73 -11.28 -0.40 -2.60
CA VAL A 73 -10.98 0.23 -3.89
C VAL A 73 -12.09 0.00 -4.91
N GLY A 74 -12.35 0.99 -5.77
CA GLY A 74 -13.24 0.82 -6.92
C GLY A 74 -12.73 -0.26 -7.89
N GLU A 75 -13.62 -1.10 -8.42
CA GLU A 75 -13.21 -2.16 -9.37
C GLU A 75 -12.58 -1.58 -10.64
N ALA A 76 -13.20 -0.53 -11.20
CA ALA A 76 -12.64 0.17 -12.35
C ALA A 76 -11.29 0.86 -12.04
N THR A 77 -11.07 1.28 -10.79
CA THR A 77 -9.79 1.83 -10.32
C THR A 77 -8.74 0.72 -10.26
N LEU A 78 -9.09 -0.42 -9.67
CA LEU A 78 -8.20 -1.58 -9.55
C LEU A 78 -7.75 -2.09 -10.93
N GLU A 79 -8.66 -2.16 -11.91
CA GLU A 79 -8.34 -2.60 -13.28
C GLU A 79 -7.24 -1.75 -13.96
N ARG A 80 -7.01 -0.51 -13.53
CA ARG A 80 -5.97 0.37 -14.11
C ARG A 80 -4.56 -0.19 -13.94
N CYS A 81 -4.32 -1.04 -12.92
CA CYS A 81 -3.00 -1.62 -12.70
C CYS A 81 -2.67 -2.76 -13.69
N VAL A 82 -3.65 -3.35 -14.37
CA VAL A 82 -3.42 -4.48 -15.29
C VAL A 82 -2.49 -4.06 -16.44
N GLY A 83 -2.77 -2.92 -17.07
CA GLY A 83 -1.97 -2.40 -18.17
C GLY A 83 -1.85 -3.41 -19.31
N HIS A 84 -0.61 -3.82 -19.65
CA HIS A 84 -0.33 -4.80 -20.70
C HIS A 84 -0.24 -6.25 -20.18
N MET A 85 -0.43 -6.47 -18.87
CA MET A 85 -0.32 -7.81 -18.30
C MET A 85 -1.57 -8.64 -18.60
N SER A 86 -1.41 -9.94 -18.79
CA SER A 86 -2.51 -10.90 -18.94
C SER A 86 -2.76 -11.66 -17.64
N VAL A 87 -2.99 -10.93 -16.54
CA VAL A 87 -3.27 -11.48 -15.20
C VAL A 87 -4.42 -10.72 -14.54
N PRO A 88 -5.12 -11.31 -13.57
CA PRO A 88 -6.15 -10.61 -12.81
C PRO A 88 -5.62 -9.36 -12.09
N ALA A 89 -6.47 -8.35 -11.89
CA ALA A 89 -6.07 -7.07 -11.32
C ALA A 89 -5.39 -7.16 -9.92
N PRO A 90 -5.80 -8.03 -8.98
CA PRO A 90 -5.07 -8.20 -7.71
C PRO A 90 -3.62 -8.69 -7.90
N GLU A 91 -3.40 -9.62 -8.83
CA GLU A 91 -2.07 -10.14 -9.15
C GLU A 91 -1.21 -9.07 -9.86
N ALA A 92 -1.81 -8.30 -10.76
CA ALA A 92 -1.17 -7.15 -11.38
C ALA A 92 -0.74 -6.10 -10.35
N LEU A 93 -1.61 -5.79 -9.38
CA LEU A 93 -1.32 -4.87 -8.30
C LEU A 93 -0.17 -5.39 -7.43
N PHE A 94 -0.23 -6.66 -7.01
CA PHE A 94 0.83 -7.29 -6.23
C PHE A 94 2.19 -7.15 -6.91
N ARG A 95 2.30 -7.55 -8.19
CA ARG A 95 3.56 -7.46 -8.95
C ARG A 95 4.12 -6.05 -9.07
N ARG A 96 3.24 -5.04 -9.13
CA ARG A 96 3.66 -3.64 -9.19
C ARG A 96 4.07 -3.12 -7.83
N LEU A 97 3.32 -3.44 -6.79
CA LEU A 97 3.66 -3.09 -5.41
C LEU A 97 5.03 -3.67 -5.05
N SER A 98 5.25 -4.96 -5.25
CA SER A 98 6.53 -5.63 -4.96
C SER A 98 7.74 -5.06 -5.74
N ARG A 99 7.52 -4.22 -6.76
CA ARG A 99 8.59 -3.52 -7.50
C ARG A 99 8.72 -2.04 -7.15
N MET A 100 7.66 -1.44 -6.61
CA MET A 100 7.58 0.01 -6.37
C MET A 100 7.81 0.36 -4.92
N VAL A 101 7.41 -0.51 -3.98
CA VAL A 101 7.73 -0.31 -2.57
C VAL A 101 9.24 -0.47 -2.36
N PRO A 102 9.83 0.25 -1.40
CA PRO A 102 11.25 0.10 -1.08
C PRO A 102 11.59 -1.30 -0.55
N ASP A 103 12.85 -1.72 -0.68
CA ASP A 103 13.32 -3.07 -0.29
C ASP A 103 13.16 -3.39 1.21
N ASP A 104 12.94 -2.38 2.05
CA ASP A 104 12.64 -2.53 3.48
C ASP A 104 11.14 -2.83 3.74
N ILE A 105 10.34 -3.03 2.69
CA ILE A 105 8.95 -3.54 2.71
C ILE A 105 8.84 -4.72 1.73
N ALA A 106 8.31 -5.85 2.19
CA ALA A 106 8.17 -7.08 1.40
C ALA A 106 6.75 -7.65 1.42
#